data_AF-A0A954V4K7-F1
#
_entry.id   AF-A0A954V4K7-F1
#
_cell.length_a   1.000
_cell.length_b   1.000
_cell.length_c   1.000
_cell.angle_alpha   90.00
_cell.angle_beta   90.00
_cell.angle_gamma   90.00
#
_symmetry.space_group_name_H-M   'P 1'
#
loop_
_entity.id
_entity.type
_entity.pdbx_description
1 polymer ?
#
loop_
_entity_poly.entity_id
_entity_poly.type
_entity_poly.pdbx_seq_one_letter_code
_entity_poly.pdbx_strand_id
1 'polypeptide(L)'
;MSCLNLRNAALVALMFGVVVSAQTAQAAFITFDNGAGNNQWGTAVNWSNNSLPTTNDFVSLSNGQTVNITTEAAVGEYLDILGGATLNISGGALDFGFANNRWMWVGFTSPGTVVQTGGTVTGHGNNTDIWVDQYGTYQLLGGTISVPDDLNLDGGTFQVSGSATIVLGDDIRAFSPSTLEIELVGTTAPTIQVGGTLRAADLTLDIDTTQWSGAADVELFNVGQNVLGSFAAVNVNGQPVDPTNFSISGGSVMLLATPEPSSGLTALMAFGMVAWLVRRRVRR
;
A
#
# COMPACT_ATOMS: atom_id res chain seq x y z
N MET A 1 -30.68 63.84 -27.86
CA MET A 1 -30.25 63.43 -26.50
C MET A 1 -30.45 61.91 -26.38
N SER A 2 -29.64 61.12 -27.08
CA SER A 2 -29.87 59.67 -27.23
C SER A 2 -28.61 58.85 -27.55
N CYS A 3 -27.41 59.41 -27.35
CA CYS A 3 -26.13 58.69 -27.57
C CYS A 3 -25.65 57.89 -26.34
N LEU A 4 -26.36 57.94 -25.19
CA LEU A 4 -25.95 57.25 -23.96
C LEU A 4 -26.27 55.74 -23.95
N ASN A 5 -27.20 55.27 -24.79
CA ASN A 5 -27.68 53.88 -24.76
C ASN A 5 -26.85 52.88 -25.60
N LEU A 6 -25.99 53.36 -26.51
CA LEU A 6 -25.18 52.48 -27.37
C LEU A 6 -23.87 52.01 -26.72
N ARG A 7 -23.30 52.80 -25.79
CA ARG A 7 -22.05 52.42 -25.09
C ARG A 7 -22.27 51.36 -24.00
N ASN A 8 -23.42 51.38 -23.33
CA ASN A 8 -23.74 50.39 -22.29
C ASN A 8 -24.12 49.02 -22.88
N ALA A 9 -24.70 48.98 -24.08
CA ALA A 9 -25.02 47.72 -24.77
C ALA A 9 -23.75 46.96 -25.23
N ALA A 10 -22.70 47.69 -25.65
CA ALA A 10 -21.44 47.08 -26.07
C ALA A 10 -20.65 46.46 -24.90
N LEU A 11 -20.74 47.04 -23.69
CA LEU A 11 -20.06 46.51 -22.50
C LEU A 11 -20.72 45.22 -21.98
N VAL A 12 -22.05 45.11 -22.07
CA VAL A 12 -22.79 43.90 -21.68
C VAL A 12 -22.53 42.75 -22.67
N ALA A 13 -22.42 43.04 -23.98
CA ALA A 13 -22.09 42.01 -24.98
C ALA A 13 -20.67 41.46 -24.83
N LEU A 14 -19.69 42.28 -24.39
CA LEU A 14 -18.31 41.83 -24.14
C LEU A 14 -18.21 40.94 -22.89
N MET A 15 -19.05 41.16 -21.88
CA MET A 15 -19.09 40.35 -20.64
C MET A 15 -19.74 38.96 -20.86
N PHE A 16 -20.63 38.83 -21.85
CA PHE A 16 -21.21 37.52 -22.23
C PHE A 16 -20.30 36.68 -23.13
N GLY A 17 -19.25 37.27 -23.73
CA GLY A 17 -18.30 36.59 -24.61
C GLY A 17 -17.16 35.86 -23.89
N VAL A 18 -17.00 36.06 -22.57
CA VAL A 18 -15.95 35.42 -21.75
C VAL A 18 -16.50 34.25 -20.91
N VAL A 19 -17.69 33.74 -21.24
CA VAL A 19 -18.08 32.37 -20.86
C VAL A 19 -17.54 31.41 -21.93
N VAL A 20 -16.24 31.54 -22.23
CA VAL A 20 -15.52 30.58 -23.06
C VAL A 20 -15.25 29.39 -22.17
N SER A 21 -16.14 28.40 -22.26
CA SER A 21 -15.89 26.99 -22.02
C SER A 21 -14.62 26.72 -21.21
N ALA A 22 -14.77 26.64 -19.88
CA ALA A 22 -13.85 25.82 -19.11
C ALA A 22 -13.99 24.42 -19.70
N GLN A 23 -13.11 24.07 -20.63
CA GLN A 23 -12.99 22.70 -21.10
C GLN A 23 -12.64 21.93 -19.84
N THR A 24 -13.59 21.13 -19.37
CA THR A 24 -13.32 20.13 -18.35
C THR A 24 -12.18 19.31 -18.92
N ALA A 25 -10.97 19.52 -18.41
CA ALA A 25 -9.82 18.73 -18.79
C ALA A 25 -10.19 17.29 -18.47
N GLN A 26 -10.53 16.54 -19.51
CA GLN A 26 -10.81 15.12 -19.35
C GLN A 26 -9.49 14.47 -19.01
N ALA A 27 -9.53 13.57 -18.03
CA ALA A 27 -8.43 12.71 -17.66
C ALA A 27 -7.82 12.08 -18.92
N ALA A 28 -6.54 12.36 -19.20
CA ALA A 28 -5.87 11.78 -20.36
C ALA A 28 -5.36 10.38 -20.01
N PHE A 29 -5.49 9.44 -20.96
CA PHE A 29 -4.80 8.16 -20.88
C PHE A 29 -3.37 8.35 -21.33
N ILE A 30 -2.42 8.19 -20.41
CA ILE A 30 -0.99 8.33 -20.65
C ILE A 30 -0.34 6.98 -20.37
N THR A 31 0.45 6.51 -21.33
CA THR A 31 1.19 5.25 -21.22
C THR A 31 2.67 5.55 -21.11
N PHE A 32 3.37 4.84 -20.22
CA PHE A 32 4.82 4.85 -20.24
C PHE A 32 5.29 4.14 -21.51
N ASP A 33 6.13 4.80 -22.29
CA ASP A 33 6.68 4.28 -23.55
C ASP A 33 8.21 4.25 -23.58
N ASN A 34 8.84 4.83 -22.55
CA ASN A 34 10.29 4.92 -22.41
C ASN A 34 10.99 5.57 -23.61
N GLY A 35 10.38 6.60 -24.22
CA GLY A 35 10.94 7.31 -25.38
C GLY A 35 12.37 7.87 -25.19
N ALA A 36 12.82 8.13 -23.96
CA ALA A 36 14.20 8.55 -23.67
C ALA A 36 15.16 7.38 -23.33
N GLY A 37 14.66 6.15 -23.18
CA GLY A 37 15.46 4.96 -22.93
C GLY A 37 16.13 4.90 -21.54
N ASN A 38 15.68 5.71 -20.58
CA ASN A 38 16.31 5.81 -19.25
C ASN A 38 15.46 5.19 -18.11
N ASN A 39 14.25 4.68 -18.42
CA ASN A 39 13.35 4.02 -17.47
C ASN A 39 12.96 4.90 -16.27
N GLN A 40 13.01 6.23 -16.38
CA GLN A 40 12.71 7.16 -15.29
C GLN A 40 11.27 7.69 -15.40
N TRP A 41 10.49 7.56 -14.32
CA TRP A 41 9.14 8.14 -14.23
C TRP A 41 9.15 9.66 -14.50
N GLY A 42 10.08 10.37 -13.87
CA GLY A 42 10.19 11.84 -13.93
C GLY A 42 10.70 12.42 -15.25
N THR A 43 10.85 11.62 -16.30
CA THR A 43 11.27 12.11 -17.63
C THR A 43 10.07 12.22 -18.55
N ALA A 44 9.67 13.45 -18.89
CA ALA A 44 8.50 13.73 -19.73
C ALA A 44 8.49 12.96 -21.07
N VAL A 45 9.66 12.80 -21.71
CA VAL A 45 9.83 12.09 -22.99
C VAL A 45 9.56 10.57 -22.88
N ASN A 46 9.45 10.00 -21.67
CA ASN A 46 9.10 8.59 -21.49
C ASN A 46 7.58 8.31 -21.47
N TRP A 47 6.77 9.32 -21.72
CA TRP A 47 5.32 9.24 -21.72
C TRP A 47 4.79 9.50 -23.11
N SER A 48 3.70 8.83 -23.49
CA SER A 48 3.15 8.86 -24.85
C SER A 48 2.79 10.26 -25.39
N ASN A 49 2.59 11.24 -24.51
CA ASN A 49 2.32 12.64 -24.86
C ASN A 49 3.52 13.58 -24.61
N ASN A 50 4.70 13.04 -24.32
CA ASN A 50 5.92 13.77 -23.94
C ASN A 50 5.74 14.74 -22.76
N SER A 51 4.83 14.43 -21.83
CA SER A 51 4.52 15.22 -20.64
C SER A 51 4.43 14.32 -19.41
N LEU A 52 4.78 14.84 -18.23
CA LEU A 52 4.60 14.07 -16.99
C LEU A 52 3.11 13.90 -16.67
N PRO A 53 2.69 12.75 -16.14
CA PRO A 53 1.34 12.57 -15.62
C PRO A 53 1.02 13.61 -14.54
N THR A 54 -0.22 14.05 -14.55
CA THR A 54 -0.81 14.96 -13.57
C THR A 54 -1.81 14.23 -12.69
N THR A 55 -2.31 14.92 -11.67
CA THR A 55 -3.31 14.39 -10.72
C THR A 55 -4.69 14.16 -11.34
N ASN A 56 -4.88 14.37 -12.64
CA ASN A 56 -6.12 14.02 -13.33
C ASN A 56 -5.92 12.92 -14.37
N ASP A 57 -4.71 12.42 -14.60
CA ASP A 57 -4.47 11.47 -15.68
C ASP A 57 -4.69 10.01 -15.26
N PHE A 58 -4.98 9.18 -16.26
CA PHE A 58 -4.95 7.72 -16.17
C PHE A 58 -3.59 7.24 -16.64
N VAL A 59 -2.86 6.54 -15.77
CA VAL A 59 -1.52 6.06 -16.08
C VAL A 59 -1.52 4.56 -16.27
N SER A 60 -0.92 4.09 -17.36
CA SER A 60 -0.71 2.66 -17.60
C SER A 60 0.76 2.36 -17.89
N LEU A 61 1.29 1.36 -17.17
CA LEU A 61 2.59 0.75 -17.39
C LEU A 61 2.36 -0.63 -17.99
N SER A 62 2.98 -0.91 -19.13
CA SER A 62 2.75 -2.14 -19.88
C SER A 62 4.00 -2.62 -20.65
N ASN A 63 3.86 -3.69 -21.42
CA ASN A 63 4.87 -4.17 -22.38
C ASN A 63 6.23 -4.56 -21.76
N GLY A 64 6.23 -5.14 -20.55
CA GLY A 64 7.44 -5.64 -19.90
C GLY A 64 8.44 -4.56 -19.47
N GLN A 65 8.02 -3.29 -19.47
CA GLN A 65 8.91 -2.18 -19.14
C GLN A 65 9.17 -2.12 -17.64
N THR A 66 10.40 -1.73 -17.27
CA THR A 66 10.74 -1.37 -15.89
C THR A 66 10.71 0.14 -15.76
N VAL A 67 9.98 0.66 -14.78
CA VAL A 67 9.85 2.08 -14.49
C VAL A 67 10.38 2.36 -13.10
N ASN A 68 11.24 3.38 -12.95
CA ASN A 68 11.85 3.73 -11.67
C ASN A 68 11.32 5.07 -11.16
N ILE A 69 10.88 5.07 -9.91
CA ILE A 69 10.55 6.25 -9.11
C ILE A 69 11.65 6.43 -8.07
N THR A 70 12.43 7.50 -8.22
CA THR A 70 13.48 7.91 -7.27
C THR A 70 13.22 9.29 -6.67
N THR A 71 12.25 10.03 -7.20
CA THR A 71 11.80 11.36 -6.79
C THR A 71 10.27 11.38 -6.68
N GLU A 72 9.68 12.52 -6.36
CA GLU A 72 8.23 12.68 -6.35
C GLU A 72 7.60 12.35 -7.72
N ALA A 73 6.50 11.63 -7.67
CA ALA A 73 5.67 11.17 -8.77
C ALA A 73 4.21 11.28 -8.34
N ALA A 74 3.36 11.80 -9.22
CA ALA A 74 1.93 11.88 -8.98
C ALA A 74 1.18 11.18 -10.11
N VAL A 75 0.14 10.44 -9.75
CA VAL A 75 -0.83 9.84 -10.65
C VAL A 75 -2.21 10.33 -10.24
N GLY A 76 -3.04 10.62 -11.24
CA GLY A 76 -4.36 11.16 -11.01
C GLY A 76 -5.37 10.15 -10.54
N GLU A 77 -6.05 9.50 -11.46
CA GLU A 77 -7.23 8.70 -11.12
C GLU A 77 -6.87 7.21 -10.92
N TYR A 78 -6.15 6.62 -11.87
CA TYR A 78 -5.77 5.20 -11.83
C TYR A 78 -4.32 4.99 -12.26
N LEU A 79 -3.69 4.01 -11.63
CA LEU A 79 -2.39 3.48 -12.02
C LEU A 79 -2.52 1.98 -12.32
N ASP A 80 -2.39 1.62 -13.59
CA ASP A 80 -2.38 0.24 -14.03
C ASP A 80 -0.95 -0.25 -14.25
N ILE A 81 -0.55 -1.32 -13.57
CA ILE A 81 0.72 -2.02 -13.79
C ILE A 81 0.39 -3.41 -14.33
N LEU A 82 0.60 -3.61 -15.62
CA LEU A 82 0.16 -4.80 -16.36
C LEU A 82 1.16 -5.19 -17.46
N GLY A 83 0.87 -6.25 -18.22
CA GLY A 83 1.65 -6.64 -19.41
C GLY A 83 3.12 -6.99 -19.12
N GLY A 84 3.41 -7.51 -17.93
CA GLY A 84 4.75 -7.82 -17.43
C GLY A 84 5.55 -6.60 -16.95
N ALA A 85 4.94 -5.42 -16.85
CA ALA A 85 5.62 -4.22 -16.38
C ALA A 85 6.04 -4.33 -14.91
N THR A 86 7.13 -3.65 -14.57
CA THR A 86 7.65 -3.54 -13.20
C THR A 86 7.78 -2.09 -12.79
N LEU A 87 7.18 -1.71 -11.67
CA LEU A 87 7.34 -0.41 -11.05
C LEU A 87 8.27 -0.52 -9.83
N ASN A 88 9.44 0.09 -9.92
CA ASN A 88 10.42 0.17 -8.83
C ASN A 88 10.29 1.51 -8.10
N ILE A 89 10.08 1.46 -6.78
CA ILE A 89 9.99 2.63 -5.91
C ILE A 89 11.11 2.54 -4.89
N SER A 90 12.22 3.24 -5.13
CA SER A 90 13.38 3.19 -4.26
C SER A 90 13.57 4.47 -3.43
N GLY A 91 12.79 5.51 -3.71
CA GLY A 91 12.82 6.80 -3.02
C GLY A 91 11.65 7.70 -3.47
N GLY A 92 11.64 8.95 -3.01
CA GLY A 92 10.58 9.90 -3.36
C GLY A 92 9.21 9.54 -2.79
N ALA A 93 8.16 10.06 -3.44
CA ALA A 93 6.77 9.78 -3.11
C ALA A 93 6.00 9.45 -4.40
N LEU A 94 5.20 8.40 -4.38
CA LEU A 94 4.17 8.11 -5.38
C LEU A 94 2.82 8.47 -4.77
N ASP A 95 2.28 9.61 -5.14
CA ASP A 95 0.93 10.01 -4.77
C ASP A 95 -0.05 9.54 -5.85
N PHE A 96 -1.08 8.81 -5.46
CA PHE A 96 -2.13 8.40 -6.38
C PHE A 96 -3.52 8.69 -5.85
N GLY A 97 -4.44 8.77 -6.79
CA GLY A 97 -5.83 8.92 -6.51
C GLY A 97 -6.15 10.36 -6.10
N PHE A 98 -6.52 11.23 -7.03
CA PHE A 98 -7.01 12.61 -6.79
C PHE A 98 -8.46 12.90 -7.32
N ALA A 99 -9.19 11.92 -7.91
CA ALA A 99 -10.64 11.96 -8.26
C ALA A 99 -11.64 10.96 -7.56
N ASN A 100 -12.93 10.86 -7.88
CA ASN A 100 -13.91 10.18 -6.96
C ASN A 100 -13.91 8.63 -6.91
N ASN A 101 -13.00 7.93 -7.59
CA ASN A 101 -12.74 6.49 -7.50
C ASN A 101 -11.29 6.25 -7.92
N ARG A 102 -10.49 5.54 -7.12
CA ARG A 102 -9.02 5.60 -7.24
C ARG A 102 -8.39 4.27 -6.92
N TRP A 103 -7.76 3.67 -7.90
CA TRP A 103 -7.10 2.38 -7.70
C TRP A 103 -5.70 2.38 -8.27
N MET A 104 -4.77 1.79 -7.51
CA MET A 104 -3.57 1.21 -8.09
C MET A 104 -3.83 -0.27 -8.35
N TRP A 105 -3.86 -0.66 -9.61
CA TRP A 105 -4.07 -2.03 -10.04
C TRP A 105 -2.74 -2.67 -10.42
N VAL A 106 -2.41 -3.75 -9.72
CA VAL A 106 -1.22 -4.56 -9.99
C VAL A 106 -1.70 -5.90 -10.52
N GLY A 107 -1.53 -6.11 -11.82
CA GLY A 107 -1.71 -7.41 -12.46
C GLY A 107 -3.15 -7.88 -12.69
N PHE A 108 -4.10 -6.98 -13.00
CA PHE A 108 -5.51 -7.34 -13.20
C PHE A 108 -5.76 -8.33 -14.36
N THR A 109 -5.34 -7.99 -15.58
CA THR A 109 -5.61 -8.81 -16.79
C THR A 109 -4.37 -9.53 -17.33
N SER A 110 -3.20 -9.19 -16.82
CA SER A 110 -1.90 -9.74 -17.23
C SER A 110 -0.87 -9.42 -16.15
N PRO A 111 0.30 -10.09 -16.13
CA PRO A 111 1.26 -9.93 -15.04
C PRO A 111 1.66 -8.47 -14.79
N GLY A 112 1.86 -8.10 -13.53
CA GLY A 112 2.34 -6.78 -13.15
C GLY A 112 3.08 -6.87 -11.83
N THR A 113 4.14 -6.07 -11.67
CA THR A 113 4.97 -6.12 -10.46
C THR A 113 5.24 -4.73 -9.91
N VAL A 114 5.11 -4.57 -8.59
CA VAL A 114 5.62 -3.42 -7.84
C VAL A 114 6.70 -3.89 -6.90
N VAL A 115 7.85 -3.21 -6.89
CA VAL A 115 8.94 -3.43 -5.94
C VAL A 115 9.23 -2.11 -5.25
N GLN A 116 8.89 -2.01 -3.97
CA GLN A 116 9.14 -0.84 -3.15
C GLN A 116 10.27 -1.14 -2.15
N THR A 117 11.44 -0.55 -2.37
CA THR A 117 12.60 -0.67 -1.45
C THR A 117 12.77 0.58 -0.57
N GLY A 118 11.98 1.63 -0.81
CA GLY A 118 12.04 2.90 -0.10
C GLY A 118 10.91 3.84 -0.52
N GLY A 119 11.03 5.12 -0.19
CA GLY A 119 10.02 6.13 -0.53
C GLY A 119 8.66 5.91 0.14
N THR A 120 7.66 6.66 -0.32
CA THR A 120 6.29 6.60 0.19
C THR A 120 5.30 6.39 -0.97
N VAL A 121 4.34 5.50 -0.79
CA VAL A 121 3.17 5.36 -1.66
C VAL A 121 1.96 5.87 -0.89
N THR A 122 1.34 6.95 -1.37
CA THR A 122 0.20 7.59 -0.70
C THR A 122 -1.02 7.55 -1.59
N GLY A 123 -2.10 6.97 -1.10
CA GLY A 123 -3.43 7.16 -1.69
C GLY A 123 -4.10 8.41 -1.13
N HIS A 124 -4.82 9.19 -1.93
CA HIS A 124 -5.59 10.34 -1.42
C HIS A 124 -7.08 10.13 -1.64
N GLY A 125 -7.93 10.66 -0.75
CA GLY A 125 -9.40 10.65 -0.90
C GLY A 125 -10.09 9.32 -0.56
N ASN A 126 -11.42 9.35 -0.55
CA ASN A 126 -12.24 8.19 -0.17
C ASN A 126 -12.27 7.17 -1.31
N ASN A 127 -12.32 5.86 -1.02
CA ASN A 127 -12.28 4.78 -2.00
C ASN A 127 -10.95 4.71 -2.77
N THR A 128 -9.85 4.80 -2.03
CA THR A 128 -8.50 4.72 -2.59
C THR A 128 -7.82 3.43 -2.18
N ASP A 129 -7.78 2.52 -3.13
CA ASP A 129 -7.32 1.16 -2.87
C ASP A 129 -6.05 0.82 -3.64
N ILE A 130 -5.30 -0.10 -3.06
CA ILE A 130 -4.32 -0.88 -3.81
C ILE A 130 -4.93 -2.25 -4.06
N TRP A 131 -5.07 -2.65 -5.33
CA TRP A 131 -5.46 -4.01 -5.68
C TRP A 131 -4.27 -4.76 -6.25
N VAL A 132 -3.92 -5.87 -5.62
CA VAL A 132 -2.98 -6.85 -6.14
C VAL A 132 -3.77 -8.06 -6.59
N ASP A 133 -4.04 -8.12 -7.88
CA ASP A 133 -4.94 -9.09 -8.50
C ASP A 133 -4.21 -10.40 -8.84
N GLN A 134 -4.88 -11.38 -9.44
CA GLN A 134 -4.39 -12.76 -9.62
C GLN A 134 -3.09 -12.91 -10.42
N TYR A 135 -2.69 -11.89 -11.19
CA TYR A 135 -1.39 -11.86 -11.88
C TYR A 135 -0.44 -10.79 -11.30
N GLY A 136 -0.83 -10.16 -10.20
CA GLY A 136 -0.11 -9.10 -9.52
C GLY A 136 0.90 -9.63 -8.52
N THR A 137 2.04 -8.95 -8.45
CA THR A 137 2.99 -9.10 -7.36
C THR A 137 3.36 -7.74 -6.80
N TYR A 138 3.25 -7.57 -5.49
CA TYR A 138 3.71 -6.37 -4.80
C TYR A 138 4.72 -6.79 -3.73
N GLN A 139 5.92 -6.25 -3.79
CA GLN A 139 7.00 -6.48 -2.83
C GLN A 139 7.32 -5.18 -2.08
N LEU A 140 6.88 -5.08 -0.84
CA LEU A 140 7.22 -3.97 0.06
C LEU A 140 8.45 -4.37 0.88
N LEU A 141 9.63 -4.08 0.37
CA LEU A 141 10.94 -4.40 0.96
C LEU A 141 11.50 -3.26 1.85
N GLY A 142 10.84 -2.10 1.82
CA GLY A 142 11.16 -0.92 2.63
C GLY A 142 10.27 0.27 2.26
N GLY A 143 10.33 1.37 3.04
CA GLY A 143 9.50 2.55 2.80
C GLY A 143 8.11 2.47 3.44
N THR A 144 7.20 3.31 2.97
CA THR A 144 5.85 3.45 3.56
C THR A 144 4.76 3.30 2.51
N ILE A 145 3.70 2.56 2.82
CA ILE A 145 2.39 2.64 2.18
C ILE A 145 1.45 3.36 3.14
N SER A 146 0.75 4.38 2.66
CA SER A 146 -0.27 5.12 3.41
C SER A 146 -1.50 5.31 2.53
N VAL A 147 -2.52 4.46 2.69
CA VAL A 147 -3.77 4.59 1.94
C VAL A 147 -4.94 4.78 2.91
N PRO A 148 -5.86 5.73 2.64
CA PRO A 148 -6.98 6.04 3.53
C PRO A 148 -8.08 4.99 3.52
N ASP A 149 -8.03 4.02 2.61
CA ASP A 149 -9.03 2.99 2.45
C ASP A 149 -8.36 1.60 2.50
N ASP A 150 -8.54 0.77 1.47
CA ASP A 150 -8.24 -0.65 1.53
C ASP A 150 -6.94 -1.07 0.82
N LEU A 151 -6.35 -2.16 1.31
CA LEU A 151 -5.43 -3.01 0.55
C LEU A 151 -6.15 -4.31 0.18
N ASN A 152 -6.40 -4.50 -1.11
CA ASN A 152 -7.13 -5.64 -1.67
C ASN A 152 -6.19 -6.62 -2.37
N LEU A 153 -6.33 -7.90 -2.05
CA LEU A 153 -5.61 -9.01 -2.67
C LEU A 153 -6.65 -9.94 -3.30
N ASP A 154 -6.66 -10.00 -4.63
CA ASP A 154 -7.64 -10.79 -5.40
C ASP A 154 -6.93 -11.85 -6.25
N GLY A 155 -6.21 -12.73 -5.57
CA GLY A 155 -5.42 -13.84 -6.09
C GLY A 155 -3.92 -13.53 -6.22
N GLY A 156 -3.54 -12.28 -6.01
CA GLY A 156 -2.16 -11.80 -6.16
C GLY A 156 -1.24 -12.13 -4.99
N THR A 157 0.04 -11.82 -5.18
CA THR A 157 1.08 -11.99 -4.15
C THR A 157 1.48 -10.64 -3.57
N PHE A 158 1.35 -10.47 -2.25
CA PHE A 158 1.81 -9.28 -1.53
C PHE A 158 2.80 -9.69 -0.44
N GLN A 159 4.06 -9.27 -0.57
CA GLN A 159 5.17 -9.62 0.31
C GLN A 159 5.67 -8.38 1.04
N VAL A 160 5.95 -8.49 2.34
CA VAL A 160 6.40 -7.38 3.20
C VAL A 160 7.65 -7.75 3.97
N SER A 161 8.79 -7.15 3.64
CA SER A 161 10.06 -7.36 4.34
C SER A 161 10.79 -6.04 4.61
N GLY A 162 11.91 -6.11 5.34
CA GLY A 162 12.74 -4.96 5.68
C GLY A 162 12.07 -3.97 6.65
N SER A 163 12.46 -2.70 6.56
CA SER A 163 11.92 -1.61 7.40
C SER A 163 10.66 -0.99 6.76
N ALA A 164 9.71 -1.84 6.36
CA ALA A 164 8.47 -1.44 5.72
C ALA A 164 7.44 -0.94 6.74
N THR A 165 6.66 0.07 6.34
CA THR A 165 5.51 0.58 7.11
C THR A 165 4.26 0.53 6.24
N ILE A 166 3.17 -0.03 6.76
CA ILE A 166 1.85 0.00 6.12
C ILE A 166 0.87 0.72 7.05
N VAL A 167 0.23 1.77 6.55
CA VAL A 167 -0.81 2.53 7.25
C VAL A 167 -2.06 2.52 6.38
N LEU A 168 -3.11 1.87 6.87
CA LEU A 168 -4.41 1.79 6.18
C LEU A 168 -5.49 2.49 6.98
N GLY A 169 -6.38 3.20 6.29
CA GLY A 169 -7.53 3.82 6.93
C GLY A 169 -8.68 2.84 7.20
N ASP A 170 -8.86 1.82 6.35
CA ASP A 170 -9.90 0.79 6.53
C ASP A 170 -9.31 -0.64 6.54
N ASP A 171 -9.68 -1.52 5.62
CA ASP A 171 -9.43 -2.96 5.70
C ASP A 171 -8.17 -3.43 4.92
N ILE A 172 -7.62 -4.59 5.32
CA ILE A 172 -6.90 -5.47 4.39
C ILE A 172 -7.87 -6.59 4.01
N ARG A 173 -8.11 -6.78 2.71
CA ARG A 173 -9.04 -7.80 2.19
C ARG A 173 -8.31 -8.75 1.27
N ALA A 174 -8.28 -10.04 1.60
CA ALA A 174 -7.82 -11.11 0.72
C ALA A 174 -8.99 -11.98 0.27
N PHE A 175 -9.28 -11.97 -1.03
CA PHE A 175 -10.39 -12.70 -1.65
C PHE A 175 -9.92 -14.09 -2.11
N SER A 176 -10.58 -15.17 -1.70
CA SER A 176 -10.20 -16.54 -2.09
C SER A 176 -10.15 -16.70 -3.63
N PRO A 177 -9.11 -17.33 -4.20
CA PRO A 177 -8.12 -18.21 -3.57
C PRO A 177 -6.82 -17.52 -3.10
N SER A 178 -6.83 -16.22 -2.82
CA SER A 178 -5.64 -15.51 -2.33
C SER A 178 -5.08 -16.11 -1.04
N THR A 179 -3.78 -16.39 -1.05
CA THR A 179 -2.97 -16.44 0.16
C THR A 179 -2.35 -15.07 0.40
N LEU A 180 -2.72 -14.42 1.51
CA LEU A 180 -1.94 -13.30 2.03
C LEU A 180 -0.76 -13.90 2.80
N GLU A 181 0.42 -13.81 2.20
CA GLU A 181 1.69 -14.21 2.80
C GLU A 181 2.42 -12.96 3.30
N ILE A 182 2.25 -12.65 4.58
CA ILE A 182 3.03 -11.61 5.23
C ILE A 182 4.32 -12.29 5.72
N GLU A 183 5.35 -12.26 4.89
CA GLU A 183 6.68 -12.83 5.22
C GLU A 183 7.59 -11.76 5.84
N LEU A 184 7.60 -11.63 7.18
CA LEU A 184 8.32 -10.57 7.87
C LEU A 184 9.83 -10.85 7.98
N VAL A 185 10.57 -10.67 6.88
CA VAL A 185 12.02 -10.89 6.82
C VAL A 185 12.77 -9.57 7.00
N GLY A 186 13.79 -9.48 7.85
CA GLY A 186 14.67 -8.29 7.90
C GLY A 186 15.38 -8.05 9.23
N THR A 187 16.27 -7.07 9.29
CA THR A 187 17.01 -6.73 10.54
C THR A 187 16.22 -5.82 11.49
N THR A 188 15.12 -5.22 11.01
CA THR A 188 14.21 -4.35 11.76
C THR A 188 12.78 -4.85 11.54
N ALA A 189 11.98 -4.91 12.61
CA ALA A 189 10.59 -5.33 12.50
C ALA A 189 9.79 -4.34 11.62
N PRO A 190 9.10 -4.81 10.58
CA PRO A 190 8.15 -3.98 9.85
C PRO A 190 6.95 -3.65 10.75
N THR A 191 6.31 -2.50 10.48
CA THR A 191 5.13 -2.05 11.23
C THR A 191 3.90 -2.09 10.32
N ILE A 192 2.87 -2.83 10.73
CA ILE A 192 1.58 -2.89 10.02
C ILE A 192 0.51 -2.32 10.94
N GLN A 193 -0.04 -1.17 10.55
CA GLN A 193 -1.15 -0.53 11.23
C GLN A 193 -2.39 -0.55 10.32
N VAL A 194 -3.40 -1.30 10.74
CA VAL A 194 -4.69 -1.39 10.06
C VAL A 194 -5.70 -0.57 10.86
N GLY A 195 -6.40 0.37 10.24
CA GLY A 195 -7.44 1.17 10.89
C GLY A 195 -8.75 0.41 11.10
N GLY A 196 -9.07 -0.48 10.15
CA GLY A 196 -10.27 -1.30 10.10
C GLY A 196 -9.99 -2.79 10.35
N THR A 197 -10.60 -3.64 9.53
CA THR A 197 -10.69 -5.10 9.65
C THR A 197 -9.58 -5.79 8.85
N LEU A 198 -8.94 -6.81 9.43
CA LEU A 198 -8.15 -7.77 8.66
C LEU A 198 -9.06 -8.94 8.26
N ARG A 199 -9.34 -9.06 6.95
CA ARG A 199 -10.17 -10.14 6.37
C ARG A 199 -9.34 -10.95 5.39
N ALA A 200 -9.07 -12.21 5.73
CA ALA A 200 -8.45 -13.15 4.81
C ALA A 200 -9.12 -14.51 4.95
N ALA A 201 -9.41 -15.16 3.81
CA ALA A 201 -9.90 -16.54 3.80
C ALA A 201 -8.87 -17.48 4.44
N ASP A 202 -7.60 -17.31 4.06
CA ASP A 202 -6.44 -17.97 4.65
C ASP A 202 -5.35 -16.92 4.92
N LEU A 203 -5.18 -16.54 6.19
CA LEU A 203 -4.05 -15.72 6.61
C LEU A 203 -2.90 -16.64 7.03
N THR A 204 -1.77 -16.54 6.33
CA THR A 204 -0.52 -17.14 6.78
C THR A 204 0.43 -16.01 7.16
N LEU A 205 0.82 -16.00 8.43
CA LEU A 205 1.87 -15.12 8.93
C LEU A 205 3.13 -15.98 9.06
N ASP A 206 4.12 -15.76 8.20
CA ASP A 206 5.42 -16.39 8.32
C ASP A 206 6.42 -15.36 8.84
N ILE A 207 7.01 -15.66 10.01
CA ILE A 207 7.95 -14.77 10.68
C ILE A 207 9.31 -15.47 10.67
N ASP A 208 10.18 -15.07 9.76
CA ASP A 208 11.58 -15.48 9.80
C ASP A 208 12.40 -14.55 10.70
N THR A 209 12.52 -14.93 11.97
CA THR A 209 13.33 -14.21 12.96
C THR A 209 14.82 -14.56 12.88
N THR A 210 15.25 -15.49 12.01
CA THR A 210 16.68 -15.89 11.94
C THR A 210 17.60 -14.72 11.53
N GLN A 211 17.01 -13.70 10.90
CA GLN A 211 17.68 -12.48 10.45
C GLN A 211 17.59 -11.32 11.47
N TRP A 212 16.86 -11.49 12.58
CA TRP A 212 16.53 -10.41 13.50
C TRP A 212 17.63 -10.22 14.55
N SER A 213 18.31 -9.06 14.53
CA SER A 213 19.29 -8.70 15.56
C SER A 213 18.66 -7.79 16.62
N GLY A 214 18.02 -8.36 17.64
CA GLY A 214 17.40 -7.62 18.74
C GLY A 214 16.08 -8.23 19.23
N ALA A 215 15.47 -7.63 20.25
CA ALA A 215 14.05 -7.85 20.51
C ALA A 215 13.29 -7.15 19.38
N ALA A 216 12.56 -7.92 18.59
CA ALA A 216 11.75 -7.39 17.53
C ALA A 216 10.31 -7.78 17.82
N ASP A 217 9.50 -6.75 18.03
CA ASP A 217 8.11 -6.89 18.37
C ASP A 217 7.31 -6.81 17.06
N VAL A 218 6.67 -7.92 16.67
CA VAL A 218 5.59 -7.86 15.67
C VAL A 218 4.36 -7.40 16.43
N GLU A 219 4.09 -6.10 16.38
CA GLU A 219 2.88 -5.53 16.94
C GLU A 219 1.86 -5.32 15.80
N LEU A 220 0.82 -6.16 15.77
CA LEU A 220 -0.37 -5.89 14.98
C LEU A 220 -1.23 -4.91 15.79
N PHE A 221 -1.05 -3.62 15.52
CA PHE A 221 -1.80 -2.56 16.20
C PHE A 221 -3.18 -2.36 15.57
N ASN A 222 -4.18 -2.26 16.46
CA ASN A 222 -5.51 -1.74 16.16
C ASN A 222 -6.24 -2.45 15.03
N VAL A 223 -6.07 -3.78 14.89
CA VAL A 223 -7.03 -4.56 14.10
C VAL A 223 -8.40 -4.29 14.75
N GLY A 224 -9.28 -3.63 14.01
CA GLY A 224 -10.63 -3.32 14.42
C GLY A 224 -11.31 -4.57 14.96
N GLN A 225 -12.40 -4.39 15.71
CA GLN A 225 -13.03 -5.36 16.63
C GLN A 225 -13.32 -6.78 16.09
N ASN A 226 -13.05 -7.10 14.82
CA ASN A 226 -13.29 -8.40 14.21
C ASN A 226 -12.09 -8.84 13.34
N VAL A 227 -11.29 -9.81 13.80
CA VAL A 227 -10.53 -10.66 12.86
C VAL A 227 -11.52 -11.71 12.37
N LEU A 228 -11.96 -11.61 11.11
CA LEU A 228 -12.92 -12.55 10.52
C LEU A 228 -12.15 -13.51 9.61
N GLY A 229 -11.69 -14.62 10.19
CA GLY A 229 -10.96 -15.69 9.51
C GLY A 229 -10.34 -16.66 10.52
N SER A 230 -9.95 -17.84 10.06
CA SER A 230 -9.05 -18.72 10.81
C SER A 230 -7.61 -18.40 10.42
N PHE A 231 -6.70 -18.27 11.40
CA PHE A 231 -5.28 -18.37 11.10
C PHE A 231 -5.02 -19.78 10.59
N ALA A 232 -4.65 -19.92 9.32
CA ALA A 232 -4.39 -21.23 8.72
C ALA A 232 -3.11 -21.85 9.31
N ALA A 233 -2.09 -21.02 9.50
CA ALA A 233 -0.88 -21.33 10.24
C ALA A 233 -0.18 -20.02 10.65
N VAL A 234 0.56 -20.06 11.76
CA VAL A 234 1.61 -19.09 12.02
C VAL A 234 2.91 -19.87 12.11
N ASN A 235 3.87 -19.54 11.27
CA ASN A 235 5.19 -20.16 11.30
C ASN A 235 6.19 -19.16 11.87
N VAL A 236 7.09 -19.63 12.73
CA VAL A 236 8.22 -18.85 13.23
C VAL A 236 9.49 -19.64 12.92
N ASN A 237 10.37 -19.07 12.08
CA ASN A 237 11.57 -19.73 11.57
C ASN A 237 11.26 -21.08 10.89
N GLY A 238 10.20 -21.15 10.10
CA GLY A 238 9.75 -22.37 9.43
C GLY A 238 9.23 -23.46 10.37
N GLN A 239 8.97 -23.15 11.66
CA GLN A 239 8.30 -24.06 12.59
C GLN A 239 6.86 -23.58 12.84
N PRO A 240 5.85 -24.45 12.70
CA PRO A 240 4.48 -24.09 13.02
C PRO A 240 4.34 -23.80 14.52
N VAL A 241 3.77 -22.64 14.83
CA VAL A 241 3.41 -22.24 16.19
C VAL A 241 1.98 -22.68 16.46
N ASP A 242 1.75 -23.25 17.65
CA ASP A 242 0.41 -23.61 18.09
C ASP A 242 -0.48 -22.34 18.14
N PRO A 243 -1.57 -22.28 17.36
CA PRO A 243 -2.47 -21.12 17.32
C PRO A 243 -3.16 -20.83 18.66
N THR A 244 -3.12 -21.75 19.63
CA THR A 244 -3.64 -21.52 20.99
C THR A 244 -2.77 -20.62 21.86
N ASN A 245 -1.50 -20.39 21.47
CA ASN A 245 -0.60 -19.45 22.17
C ASN A 245 -0.84 -17.98 21.79
N PHE A 246 -1.85 -17.71 20.97
CA PHE A 246 -2.20 -16.38 20.52
C PHE A 246 -3.30 -15.81 21.41
N SER A 247 -3.01 -14.68 22.07
CA SER A 247 -3.99 -13.92 22.84
C SER A 247 -4.28 -12.62 22.12
N ILE A 248 -5.50 -12.50 21.58
CA ILE A 248 -6.04 -11.23 21.10
C ILE A 248 -6.69 -10.55 22.31
N SER A 249 -6.09 -9.48 22.81
CA SER A 249 -6.59 -8.76 23.99
C SER A 249 -6.68 -7.28 23.69
N GLY A 250 -7.91 -6.80 23.48
CA GLY A 250 -8.22 -5.36 23.51
C GLY A 250 -7.69 -4.55 22.33
N GLY A 251 -7.85 -5.03 21.08
CA GLY A 251 -7.47 -4.27 19.88
C GLY A 251 -5.97 -4.29 19.57
N SER A 252 -5.21 -5.20 20.17
CA SER A 252 -3.82 -5.45 19.80
C SER A 252 -3.55 -6.95 19.89
N VAL A 253 -2.83 -7.47 18.90
CA VAL A 253 -2.24 -8.81 18.97
C VAL A 253 -0.79 -8.61 19.34
N MET A 254 -0.41 -9.02 20.55
CA MET A 254 0.98 -9.01 20.99
C MET A 254 1.56 -10.39 20.76
N LEU A 255 2.46 -10.51 19.78
CA LEU A 255 3.23 -11.72 19.55
C LEU A 255 4.50 -11.65 20.37
N LEU A 256 4.49 -12.28 21.54
CA LEU A 256 5.70 -12.40 22.34
C LEU A 256 6.48 -13.63 21.88
N ALA A 257 7.25 -13.48 20.80
CA ALA A 257 8.26 -14.46 20.44
C ALA A 257 9.45 -14.29 21.41
N THR A 258 9.41 -14.98 22.55
CA THR A 258 10.61 -15.07 23.39
C THR A 258 11.63 -15.94 22.65
N PRO A 259 12.82 -15.43 22.26
CA PRO A 259 13.83 -16.26 21.63
C PRO A 259 14.12 -17.46 22.53
N GLU A 260 14.21 -18.66 21.93
CA GLU A 260 14.55 -19.86 22.69
C GLU A 260 15.85 -19.58 23.46
N PRO A 261 15.81 -19.67 24.80
CA PRO A 261 16.99 -19.43 25.59
C PRO A 261 17.99 -20.54 25.26
N SER A 262 19.15 -20.15 24.71
CA SER A 262 20.25 -21.05 24.36
C SER A 262 20.82 -21.83 25.56
N SER A 263 20.28 -21.62 26.77
CA SER A 263 20.56 -22.40 27.97
C SER A 263 19.32 -22.48 28.88
N GLY A 264 19.05 -23.65 29.46
CA GLY A 264 17.83 -23.93 30.25
C GLY A 264 17.60 -23.07 31.50
N LEU A 265 18.51 -22.16 31.85
CA LEU A 265 18.40 -21.25 32.99
C LEU A 265 17.69 -19.93 32.67
N THR A 266 17.70 -19.48 31.41
CA THR A 266 17.00 -18.24 30.99
C THR A 266 15.51 -18.47 30.70
N ALA A 267 15.10 -19.70 30.38
CA ALA A 267 13.68 -20.06 30.18
C ALA A 267 12.82 -19.77 31.42
N LEU A 268 13.32 -20.12 32.61
CA LEU A 268 12.57 -19.98 33.85
C LEU A 268 12.28 -18.51 34.21
N MET A 269 13.15 -17.59 33.81
CA MET A 269 12.97 -16.16 34.06
C MET A 269 12.00 -15.52 33.05
N ALA A 270 12.04 -15.93 31.78
CA ALA A 270 11.12 -15.43 30.75
C ALA A 270 9.65 -15.79 31.05
N PHE A 271 9.38 -17.05 31.39
CA PHE A 271 8.02 -17.49 31.77
C PHE A 271 7.54 -16.82 33.06
N GLY A 272 8.44 -16.56 34.01
CA GLY A 272 8.12 -15.84 35.25
C GLY A 272 7.70 -14.38 35.01
N MET A 273 8.35 -13.68 34.08
CA MET A 273 8.03 -12.29 33.75
C MET A 273 6.69 -12.16 33.01
N VAL A 274 6.41 -13.05 32.05
CA VAL A 274 5.15 -13.04 31.29
C VAL A 274 3.95 -13.33 32.20
N ALA A 275 4.07 -14.33 33.08
CA ALA A 275 3.03 -14.63 34.07
C ALA A 275 2.79 -13.46 35.04
N TRP A 276 3.83 -12.71 35.40
CA TRP A 276 3.71 -11.54 36.29
C TRP A 276 3.03 -10.35 35.61
N LEU A 277 3.32 -10.09 34.33
CA LEU A 277 2.71 -9.02 33.54
C LEU A 277 1.21 -9.27 33.29
N VAL A 278 0.81 -10.52 32.98
CA VAL A 278 -0.60 -10.89 32.79
C VAL A 278 -1.39 -10.72 34.09
N ARG A 279 -0.81 -11.07 35.24
CA ARG A 279 -1.51 -10.96 36.54
C ARG A 279 -1.74 -9.52 37.00
N ARG A 280 -0.93 -8.56 36.52
CA ARG A 280 -1.05 -7.14 36.90
C ARG A 280 -2.17 -6.40 36.13
N ARG A 281 -2.58 -6.91 34.97
CA ARG A 281 -3.66 -6.31 34.15
C ARG A 281 -5.08 -6.68 34.61
N VAL A 282 -5.25 -7.74 35.42
CA VAL A 282 -6.57 -8.21 35.90
C VAL A 282 -7.03 -7.49 37.19
N ARG A 283 -6.32 -6.47 37.65
CA ARG A 283 -6.73 -5.64 38.81
C ARG A 283 -6.71 -4.15 38.47
N ARG A 284 -7.63 -3.71 37.62
CA ARG A 284 -8.18 -2.35 37.59
C ARG A 284 -9.63 -2.40 37.17
#